data_AF-A0A7R8CLK6-F1
#
_entry.id   AF-A0A7R8CLK6-F1
#
_cell.length_a   1.000
_cell.length_b   1.000
_cell.length_c   1.000
_cell.angle_alpha   90.00
_cell.angle_beta   90.00
_cell.angle_gamma   90.00
#
_symmetry.space_group_name_H-M   'P 1'
#
loop_
_entity.id
_entity.type
_entity.pdbx_description
1 polymer ?
#
loop_
_entity_poly.entity_id
_entity_poly.type
_entity_poly.pdbx_seq_one_letter_code
_entity_poly.pdbx_strand_id
1 'polypeptide(L)'
;MTLNSGARGEASDSDDTDDSLDSGPLTRKRGAALASNGSMSRKRPKEVQEDHQQPIFGVAMNHHLDDPRVFATVGNNRVTVYEALSNGDVKLLQSYADPDADENFYSVAWSYDPSDGKPLL
;
A
#
# COMPACT_ATOMS: atom_id res chain seq x y z
N MET A 1 2.10 32.60 -59.73
CA MET A 1 1.26 31.94 -60.76
C MET A 1 1.56 30.45 -60.72
N THR A 2 0.56 29.68 -60.27
CA THR A 2 0.14 28.33 -60.71
C THR A 2 1.21 27.25 -60.98
N LEU A 3 1.39 26.32 -60.03
CA LEU A 3 1.02 24.88 -60.02
C LEU A 3 1.78 23.96 -61.00
N ASN A 4 2.32 22.86 -60.47
CA ASN A 4 2.17 21.57 -61.14
C ASN A 4 2.06 20.40 -60.14
N SER A 5 1.05 19.58 -60.38
CA SER A 5 0.66 18.28 -59.79
C SER A 5 1.73 17.18 -60.00
N GLY A 6 1.96 16.25 -59.05
CA GLY A 6 1.37 14.87 -58.98
C GLY A 6 1.94 13.93 -60.07
N ALA A 7 2.38 12.67 -59.89
CA ALA A 7 2.31 11.59 -58.90
C ALA A 7 3.48 10.58 -59.22
N ARG A 8 4.22 9.97 -58.27
CA ARG A 8 3.99 8.79 -57.39
C ARG A 8 4.24 7.40 -58.04
N GLY A 9 5.02 6.56 -57.33
CA GLY A 9 5.27 5.12 -57.57
C GLY A 9 6.73 4.73 -57.31
N GLU A 10 7.21 4.74 -56.06
CA GLU A 10 7.35 3.59 -55.13
C GLU A 10 8.11 2.37 -55.71
N ALA A 11 9.35 2.23 -55.23
CA ALA A 11 10.20 1.05 -55.37
C ALA A 11 10.02 0.16 -54.13
N SER A 12 9.89 -1.16 -54.32
CA SER A 12 9.99 -2.15 -53.25
C SER A 12 11.18 -3.06 -53.56
N ASP A 13 12.18 -2.97 -52.69
CA ASP A 13 13.41 -3.76 -52.68
C ASP A 13 13.19 -5.10 -51.96
N SER A 14 14.04 -6.07 -52.29
CA SER A 14 13.95 -7.51 -52.07
C SER A 14 14.29 -8.03 -50.66
N ASP A 15 13.81 -9.27 -50.42
CA ASP A 15 14.30 -10.39 -49.60
C ASP A 15 14.69 -10.19 -48.13
N ASP A 16 14.10 -11.01 -47.25
CA ASP A 16 14.90 -11.91 -46.41
C ASP A 16 14.05 -13.05 -45.82
N THR A 17 14.63 -14.25 -45.89
CA THR A 17 14.23 -15.56 -45.36
C THR A 17 13.77 -15.53 -43.89
N ASP A 18 12.67 -16.23 -43.57
CA ASP A 18 12.41 -16.71 -42.21
C ASP A 18 12.33 -18.24 -42.18
N ASP A 19 13.23 -18.81 -41.39
CA ASP A 19 13.51 -20.22 -41.19
C ASP A 19 12.54 -20.79 -40.13
N SER A 20 11.95 -21.92 -40.46
CA SER A 20 11.02 -22.68 -39.63
C SER A 20 11.63 -23.16 -38.32
N LEU A 21 11.03 -22.89 -37.15
CA LEU A 21 11.31 -23.65 -35.92
C LEU A 21 10.08 -23.85 -35.00
N ASP A 22 9.56 -25.09 -35.06
CA ASP A 22 9.30 -26.00 -33.93
C ASP A 22 8.42 -25.53 -32.76
N SER A 23 7.19 -26.05 -32.73
CA SER A 23 6.28 -26.04 -31.59
C SER A 23 6.73 -27.02 -30.50
N GLY A 24 7.83 -26.68 -29.82
CA GLY A 24 8.30 -27.38 -28.62
C GLY A 24 7.59 -26.91 -27.32
N PRO A 25 7.38 -27.79 -26.33
CA PRO A 25 6.70 -27.43 -25.09
C PRO A 25 7.57 -26.50 -24.23
N LEU A 26 7.04 -25.32 -23.89
CA LEU A 26 7.64 -24.38 -22.93
C LEU A 26 7.68 -25.01 -21.53
N THR A 27 8.78 -25.71 -21.21
CA THR A 27 9.08 -26.07 -19.82
C THR A 27 9.37 -24.79 -19.04
N ARG A 28 8.36 -24.30 -18.31
CA ARG A 28 8.52 -23.21 -17.33
C ARG A 28 9.48 -23.68 -16.23
N LYS A 29 10.75 -23.29 -16.32
CA LYS A 29 11.68 -23.35 -15.20
C LYS A 29 11.17 -22.39 -14.12
N ARG A 30 10.40 -22.92 -13.16
CA ARG A 30 10.13 -22.22 -11.90
C ARG A 30 11.47 -22.12 -11.17
N GLY A 31 12.11 -20.97 -11.25
CA GLY A 31 13.18 -20.62 -10.33
C GLY A 31 12.61 -20.68 -8.93
N ALA A 32 13.04 -21.68 -8.15
CA ALA A 32 12.73 -21.72 -6.73
C ALA A 32 13.49 -20.56 -6.09
N ALA A 33 12.77 -19.45 -5.82
CA ALA A 33 13.26 -18.45 -4.89
C ALA A 33 13.42 -19.18 -3.55
N LEU A 34 14.67 -19.33 -3.11
CA LEU A 34 15.00 -19.87 -1.80
C LEU A 34 14.43 -18.86 -0.78
N ALA A 35 13.25 -19.16 -0.24
CA ALA A 35 12.71 -18.42 0.89
C ALA A 35 13.70 -18.60 2.04
N SER A 36 14.48 -17.56 2.35
CA SER A 36 15.26 -17.55 3.57
C SER A 36 14.26 -17.59 4.73
N ASN A 37 14.23 -18.70 5.46
CA ASN A 37 13.49 -18.79 6.71
C ASN A 37 14.21 -17.91 7.75
N GLY A 38 14.01 -16.59 7.65
CA GLY A 38 14.41 -15.64 8.66
C GLY A 38 13.64 -15.95 9.94
N SER A 39 14.33 -16.47 10.95
CA SER A 39 13.77 -16.68 12.28
C SER A 39 13.41 -15.32 12.90
N MET A 40 12.15 -14.92 12.79
CA MET A 40 11.61 -13.73 13.45
C MET A 40 11.36 -14.02 14.93
N SER A 41 12.36 -13.75 15.77
CA SER A 41 12.18 -13.75 17.22
C SER A 41 11.49 -12.45 17.66
N ARG A 42 10.32 -12.56 18.32
CA ARG A 42 9.56 -11.41 18.84
C ARG A 42 9.59 -11.40 20.36
N LYS A 43 9.79 -10.22 20.94
CA LYS A 43 9.62 -10.00 22.38
C LYS A 43 8.12 -10.01 22.73
N ARG A 44 7.80 -10.25 24.00
CA ARG A 44 6.41 -10.15 24.47
C ARG A 44 5.87 -8.73 24.24
N PRO A 45 4.64 -8.58 23.70
CA PRO A 45 4.04 -7.28 23.51
C PRO A 45 3.71 -6.64 24.87
N LYS A 46 3.69 -5.31 24.91
CA LYS A 46 3.03 -4.58 25.99
C LYS A 46 1.57 -4.36 25.60
N GLU A 47 0.71 -4.30 26.60
CA GLU A 47 -0.74 -4.19 26.43
C GLU A 47 -1.23 -2.86 26.98
N VAL A 48 -2.20 -2.27 26.29
CA VAL A 48 -2.92 -1.05 26.68
C VAL A 48 -4.40 -1.33 26.46
N GLN A 49 -5.24 -0.88 27.38
CA GLN A 49 -6.70 -0.97 27.28
C GLN A 49 -7.29 0.43 27.23
N GLU A 50 -8.19 0.68 26.29
CA GLU A 50 -8.91 1.95 26.19
C GLU A 50 -9.98 2.08 27.29
N ASP A 51 -10.22 3.31 27.73
CA ASP A 51 -11.13 3.69 28.83
C ASP A 51 -12.62 3.46 28.54
N HIS A 52 -12.98 3.17 27.29
CA HIS A 52 -14.36 2.87 26.90
C HIS A 52 -14.75 1.39 27.08
N GLN A 53 -13.78 0.49 27.31
CA GLN A 53 -13.98 -0.97 27.46
C GLN A 53 -14.84 -1.61 26.34
N GLN A 54 -14.78 -1.05 25.12
CA GLN A 54 -15.46 -1.62 23.95
C GLN A 54 -14.45 -2.35 23.05
N PRO A 55 -14.89 -3.27 22.18
CA PRO A 55 -14.01 -3.94 21.22
C PRO A 55 -13.33 -2.93 20.28
N ILE A 56 -12.09 -3.23 19.91
CA ILE A 56 -11.36 -2.56 18.84
C ILE A 56 -11.54 -3.41 17.58
N PHE A 57 -12.10 -2.82 16.52
CA PHE A 57 -12.38 -3.53 15.27
C PHE A 57 -11.32 -3.27 14.20
N GLY A 58 -10.71 -2.09 14.20
CA GLY A 58 -9.73 -1.70 13.19
C GLY A 58 -8.47 -1.12 13.80
N VAL A 59 -7.34 -1.37 13.14
CA VAL A 59 -6.04 -0.74 13.42
C VAL A 59 -5.30 -0.50 12.11
N ALA A 60 -4.66 0.67 11.97
CA ALA A 60 -3.82 0.97 10.82
C ALA A 60 -2.58 1.76 11.23
N MET A 61 -1.40 1.31 10.75
CA MET A 61 -0.15 2.06 10.85
C MET A 61 -0.13 3.17 9.80
N ASN A 62 0.43 4.33 10.14
CA ASN A 62 0.65 5.41 9.19
C ASN A 62 1.90 5.13 8.37
N HIS A 63 1.71 4.55 7.19
CA HIS A 63 2.78 4.19 6.25
C HIS A 63 3.31 5.38 5.44
N HIS A 64 2.69 6.56 5.54
CA HIS A 64 3.13 7.77 4.82
C HIS A 64 4.23 8.53 5.57
N LEU A 65 4.58 8.10 6.79
CA LEU A 65 5.68 8.64 7.58
C LEU A 65 6.97 7.86 7.32
N ASP A 66 8.12 8.55 7.34
CA ASP A 66 9.44 7.92 7.21
C ASP A 66 9.71 6.89 8.33
N ASP A 67 9.19 7.15 9.54
CA ASP A 67 9.21 6.23 10.68
C ASP A 67 7.74 5.89 11.06
N PRO A 68 7.19 4.75 10.59
CA PRO A 68 5.77 4.41 10.74
C PRO A 68 5.45 3.87 12.14
N ARG A 69 5.71 4.68 13.18
CA ARG A 69 5.39 4.39 14.59
C ARG A 69 4.04 4.91 15.02
N VAL A 70 3.42 5.76 14.20
CA VAL A 70 2.09 6.28 14.47
C VAL A 70 1.06 5.30 13.93
N PHE A 71 0.07 4.96 14.74
CA PHE A 71 -1.05 4.11 14.33
C PHE A 71 -2.36 4.60 14.91
N ALA A 72 -3.46 4.24 14.26
CA ALA A 72 -4.80 4.54 14.73
C ALA A 72 -5.55 3.25 15.05
N THR A 73 -6.38 3.27 16.08
CA THR A 73 -7.38 2.24 16.41
C THR A 73 -8.78 2.81 16.22
N VAL A 74 -9.74 1.94 15.92
CA VAL A 74 -11.16 2.28 15.85
C VAL A 74 -12.02 1.23 16.53
N GLY A 75 -13.04 1.69 17.23
CA GLY A 75 -14.04 0.86 17.90
C GLY A 75 -14.98 1.76 18.70
N ASN A 76 -16.27 1.38 18.76
CA ASN A 76 -17.33 2.29 19.21
C ASN A 76 -17.34 3.57 18.35
N ASN A 77 -17.87 4.67 18.86
CA ASN A 77 -17.83 5.98 18.24
C ASN A 77 -16.46 6.68 18.37
N ARG A 78 -15.35 5.93 18.57
CA ARG A 78 -14.01 6.50 18.82
C ARG A 78 -12.97 6.11 17.77
N VAL A 79 -12.13 7.10 17.45
CA VAL A 79 -10.88 6.95 16.69
C VAL A 79 -9.74 7.45 17.56
N THR A 80 -8.78 6.58 17.89
CA THR A 80 -7.67 6.93 18.78
C THR A 80 -6.33 6.77 18.07
N VAL A 81 -5.49 7.81 18.11
CA VAL A 81 -4.15 7.85 17.48
C VAL A 81 -3.07 7.72 18.55
N TYR A 82 -2.13 6.82 18.27
CA TYR A 82 -1.04 6.46 19.16
C TYR A 82 0.33 6.55 18.48
N GLU A 83 1.38 6.68 19.28
CA GLU A 83 2.79 6.55 18.89
C GLU A 83 3.42 5.36 19.63
N ALA A 84 3.96 4.39 18.88
CA ALA A 84 4.74 3.29 19.43
C ALA A 84 6.17 3.76 19.77
N LEU A 85 6.53 3.75 21.05
CA LEU A 85 7.84 4.15 21.52
C LEU A 85 8.87 3.02 21.38
N SER A 86 10.16 3.36 21.28
CA SER A 86 11.25 2.39 21.08
C SER A 86 11.44 1.41 22.25
N ASN A 87 10.95 1.76 23.44
CA ASN A 87 10.93 0.92 24.64
C ASN A 87 9.70 -0.03 24.69
N GLY A 88 8.89 -0.05 23.64
CA GLY A 88 7.66 -0.84 23.51
C GLY A 88 6.44 -0.25 24.18
N ASP A 89 6.54 0.91 24.83
CA ASP A 89 5.36 1.63 25.34
C ASP A 89 4.58 2.27 24.19
N VAL A 90 3.32 2.59 24.46
CA VAL A 90 2.43 3.27 23.53
C VAL A 90 2.01 4.59 24.15
N LYS A 91 2.18 5.68 23.41
CA LYS A 91 1.79 7.03 23.82
C LYS A 91 0.53 7.45 23.09
N LEU A 92 -0.49 7.90 23.83
CA LEU A 92 -1.69 8.51 23.26
C LEU A 92 -1.35 9.89 22.67
N LEU A 93 -1.71 10.10 21.41
CA LEU A 93 -1.54 11.39 20.72
C LEU A 93 -2.86 12.16 20.64
N GLN A 94 -3.93 11.49 20.22
CA GLN A 94 -5.24 12.10 20.02
C GLN A 94 -6.34 11.05 20.18
N SER A 95 -7.51 11.47 20.66
CA SER A 95 -8.73 10.66 20.63
C SER A 95 -9.86 11.54 20.12
N TYR A 96 -10.57 11.04 19.10
CA TYR A 96 -11.77 11.65 18.55
C TYR A 96 -12.96 10.78 18.93
N ALA A 97 -14.05 11.43 19.34
CA ALA A 97 -15.34 10.80 19.55
C ALA A 97 -16.35 11.45 18.61
N ASP A 98 -17.06 10.63 17.85
CA ASP A 98 -18.15 11.11 17.00
C ASP A 98 -19.26 11.74 17.88
N PRO A 99 -19.86 12.86 17.46
CA PRO A 99 -21.03 13.42 18.13
C PRO A 99 -22.22 12.47 18.24
N ASP A 100 -22.35 11.50 17.33
CA ASP A 100 -23.31 10.41 17.44
C ASP A 100 -22.77 9.32 18.39
N ALA A 101 -23.50 9.08 19.48
CA ALA A 101 -23.13 8.09 20.47
C ALA A 101 -23.43 6.64 20.02
N ASP A 102 -24.26 6.47 19.00
CA ASP A 102 -24.63 5.16 18.45
C ASP A 102 -23.75 4.75 17.25
N GLU A 103 -22.83 5.61 16.81
CA GLU A 103 -21.87 5.31 15.75
C GLU A 103 -20.91 4.19 16.16
N ASN A 104 -20.47 3.38 15.20
CA ASN A 104 -19.53 2.29 15.46
C ASN A 104 -18.55 2.11 14.29
N PHE A 105 -17.32 2.56 14.50
CA PHE A 105 -16.27 2.47 13.50
C PHE A 105 -15.66 1.07 13.42
N TYR A 106 -15.62 0.50 12.20
CA TYR A 106 -15.10 -0.84 11.94
C TYR A 106 -13.75 -0.87 11.23
N SER A 107 -13.35 0.22 10.58
CA SER A 107 -12.12 0.30 9.79
C SER A 107 -11.55 1.71 9.79
N VAL A 108 -10.25 1.82 9.54
CA VAL A 108 -9.52 3.08 9.46
C VAL A 108 -8.42 2.96 8.40
N ALA A 109 -8.17 4.06 7.69
CA ALA A 109 -7.13 4.12 6.67
C ALA A 109 -6.45 5.49 6.70
N TRP A 110 -5.14 5.49 6.51
CA TRP A 110 -4.36 6.72 6.43
C TRP A 110 -4.26 7.23 5.00
N SER A 111 -4.41 8.54 4.85
CA SER A 111 -4.07 9.28 3.64
C SER A 111 -3.12 10.42 3.98
N TYR A 112 -2.76 11.23 3.00
CA TYR A 112 -2.00 12.46 3.18
C TYR A 112 -2.49 13.51 2.18
N ASP A 113 -2.35 14.79 2.54
CA ASP A 113 -2.55 15.87 1.59
C ASP A 113 -1.32 15.97 0.66
N PRO A 114 -1.47 15.85 -0.67
CA PRO A 114 -0.34 15.96 -1.60
C PRO A 114 0.34 17.32 -1.62
N SER A 115 -0.33 18.38 -1.15
CA SER A 115 0.15 19.77 -1.22
C SER A 115 1.10 20.13 -0.09
N ASP A 116 0.88 19.62 1.12
CA ASP A 116 1.70 19.91 2.30
C ASP A 116 2.25 18.66 3.01
N GLY A 117 1.88 17.46 2.54
CA GLY A 117 2.34 16.18 3.07
C GLY A 117 1.77 15.84 4.44
N LYS A 118 0.78 16.58 4.95
CA LYS A 118 0.22 16.31 6.27
C LYS A 118 -0.61 15.03 6.26
N PRO A 119 -0.50 14.20 7.30
CA PRO A 119 -1.30 12.99 7.40
C PRO A 119 -2.77 13.34 7.60
N LEU A 120 -3.64 12.60 6.91
CA LEU A 120 -5.08 12.66 7.03
C LEU A 120 -5.58 11.31 7.52
N LEU A 121 -6.47 11.36 8.50
CA LEU A 121 -7.14 10.22 9.11
C LEU A 121 -8.64 10.50 9.18
#